data_AF-A0A9P6XLR2-F1
#
_entry.id   AF-A0A9P6XLR2-F1
#
_cell.length_a   1.000
_cell.length_b   1.000
_cell.length_c   1.000
_cell.angle_alpha   90.00
_cell.angle_beta   90.00
_cell.angle_gamma   90.00
#
_symmetry.space_group_name_H-M   'P 1'
#
loop_
_entity.id
_entity.type
_entity.pdbx_description
1 polymer ?
#
loop_
_entity_poly.entity_id
_entity_poly.type
_entity_poly.pdbx_seq_one_letter_code
_entity_poly.pdbx_strand_id
1 'polypeptide(L)' 'MMLSILGFGMVITFMYLILSKRLAPLVALITIPIIFALLGGFVSDIDEMMLEGIKKNPPTGVMLMFALL' A
#
# COMPACT_ATOMS: atom_id res chain seq x y z
N MET A 1 -13.55 4.94 -15.21
CA MET A 1 -14.43 3.90 -14.63
C MET A 1 -13.64 2.65 -14.21
N MET A 2 -12.70 2.15 -15.03
CA MET A 2 -11.85 0.98 -14.68
C MET A 2 -10.95 1.23 -13.45
N LEU A 3 -10.26 2.38 -13.39
CA LEU A 3 -9.39 2.74 -12.25
C LEU A 3 -10.17 2.90 -10.93
N SER A 4 -11.41 3.36 -11.00
CA SER A 4 -12.28 3.47 -9.83
C SER A 4 -12.59 2.10 -9.22
N ILE A 5 -12.82 1.08 -10.06
CA ILE A 5 -13.04 -0.31 -9.62
C ILE A 5 -11.79 -0.86 -8.93
N LEU A 6 -10.60 -0.61 -9.50
CA LEU A 6 -9.33 -0.99 -8.88
C LEU A 6 -9.10 -0.28 -7.54
N GLY A 7 -9.41 1.01 -7.45
CA GLY A 7 -9.29 1.79 -6.21
C GLY A 7 -10.22 1.29 -5.10
N PHE A 8 -11.52 1.07 -5.41
CA PHE A 8 -12.45 0.49 -4.43
C PHE A 8 -12.08 -0.96 -4.07
N GLY A 9 -11.65 -1.76 -5.04
CA GLY A 9 -11.16 -3.13 -4.80
C GLY A 9 -9.95 -3.17 -3.88
N MET A 10 -9.03 -2.22 -4.02
CA MET A 10 -7.85 -2.08 -3.16
C MET A 10 -8.26 -1.85 -1.71
N VAL A 11 -9.16 -0.88 -1.45
CA VAL A 11 -9.63 -0.55 -0.09
C VAL A 11 -10.34 -1.74 0.54
N ILE A 12 -11.22 -2.42 -0.20
CA ILE A 12 -11.95 -3.59 0.30
C ILE A 12 -10.98 -4.71 0.67
N THR A 13 -10.01 -5.00 -0.21
CA THR A 13 -9.03 -6.08 0.01
C THR A 13 -8.12 -5.75 1.19
N PHE A 14 -7.69 -4.49 1.28
CA PHE A 14 -6.89 -3.97 2.39
C PHE A 14 -7.63 -4.11 3.73
N MET A 15 -8.86 -3.60 3.81
CA MET A 15 -9.67 -3.71 5.02
C MET A 15 -9.94 -5.17 5.38
N TYR A 16 -10.29 -6.00 4.40
CA TYR A 16 -10.59 -7.41 4.63
C TYR A 16 -9.40 -8.16 5.24
N LEU A 17 -8.18 -7.98 4.71
CA LEU A 17 -6.98 -8.68 5.18
C LEU A 17 -6.55 -8.27 6.59
N ILE A 18 -6.68 -6.97 6.91
CA ILE A 18 -6.34 -6.44 8.25
C ILE A 18 -7.39 -6.85 9.28
N LEU A 19 -8.68 -6.68 8.95
CA LEU A 19 -9.78 -7.04 9.86
C LEU A 19 -9.83 -8.54 10.12
N SER A 20 -9.47 -9.36 9.12
CA SER A 20 -9.35 -10.82 9.27
C SER A 20 -8.13 -11.25 10.08
N LYS A 21 -7.33 -10.31 10.60
CA LYS A 21 -6.08 -10.53 11.36
C LYS A 21 -5.08 -11.46 10.67
N ARG A 22 -5.16 -11.60 9.34
CA ARG A 22 -4.30 -12.53 8.58
C ARG A 22 -2.96 -11.91 8.21
N LEU A 23 -2.89 -10.59 8.15
CA LEU A 23 -1.67 -9.83 7.88
C LEU A 23 -1.49 -8.74 8.92
N ALA A 24 -0.24 -8.48 9.30
CA ALA A 24 0.09 -7.30 10.07
C ALA A 24 -0.27 -6.04 9.26
N PRO A 25 -0.81 -4.97 9.87
CA PRO A 25 -1.22 -3.76 9.16
C PRO A 25 -0.11 -3.17 8.28
N LEU A 26 1.14 -3.20 8.75
CA LEU A 26 2.28 -2.69 7.98
C LEU A 26 2.52 -3.51 6.70
N VAL A 27 2.46 -4.84 6.81
CA VAL A 27 2.64 -5.73 5.66
C VAL A 27 1.54 -5.50 4.63
N ALA A 28 0.28 -5.39 5.08
CA ALA A 28 -0.83 -5.05 4.20
C ALA A 28 -0.64 -3.68 3.52
N LEU A 29 -0.09 -2.68 4.23
CA LEU A 29 0.12 -1.32 3.72
C LEU A 29 1.16 -1.26 2.61
N ILE A 30 2.12 -2.17 2.61
CA ILE A 30 3.16 -2.25 1.57
C ILE A 30 2.69 -3.15 0.44
N THR A 31 2.20 -4.36 0.75
CA THR A 31 1.92 -5.39 -0.26
C THR A 31 0.71 -5.05 -1.12
N ILE A 32 -0.37 -4.49 -0.56
CA ILE A 32 -1.61 -4.26 -1.30
C ILE A 32 -1.47 -3.19 -2.39
N PRO A 33 -0.90 -2.00 -2.11
CA PRO A 33 -0.67 -1.00 -3.16
C PRO A 33 0.21 -1.53 -4.29
N ILE A 34 1.24 -2.33 -3.97
CA ILE A 34 2.12 -2.94 -4.97
C ILE A 34 1.34 -3.91 -5.86
N ILE A 35 0.56 -4.84 -5.29
CA ILE A 35 -0.25 -5.79 -6.07
C ILE A 35 -1.23 -5.05 -6.99
N PHE A 36 -1.92 -4.03 -6.47
CA PHE A 36 -2.90 -3.28 -7.26
C PHE A 36 -2.24 -2.36 -8.29
N ALA A 37 -1.04 -1.84 -8.04
CA ALA A 37 -0.28 -1.09 -9.04
C ALA A 37 0.16 -2.00 -10.20
N LEU A 38 0.59 -3.22 -9.90
CA LEU A 38 0.90 -4.24 -10.92
C LEU A 38 -0.34 -4.59 -11.75
N LEU A 39 -1.48 -4.83 -11.11
CA LEU A 39 -2.75 -5.13 -11.78
C LEU A 39 -3.29 -3.94 -12.59
N GLY A 40 -3.00 -2.72 -12.16
CA GLY A 40 -3.37 -1.48 -12.85
C GLY A 40 -2.47 -1.13 -14.03
N GLY A 41 -1.39 -1.88 -14.26
CA GLY A 41 -0.44 -1.63 -15.35
C GLY A 41 0.61 -0.55 -15.04
N PHE A 42 0.73 -0.10 -13.79
CA PHE A 42 1.64 0.99 -13.37
C PHE A 42 3.04 0.48 -13.02
N VAL A 43 3.47 -0.67 -13.54
CA VAL A 43 4.71 -1.35 -13.12
C VAL A 43 5.97 -0.47 -13.26
N SER A 44 6.04 0.32 -14.32
CA SER A 44 7.17 1.20 -14.64
C SER A 44 7.28 2.43 -13.75
N ASP A 45 6.19 2.80 -13.07
CA ASP A 45 6.12 4.04 -12.28
C ASP A 45 6.16 3.74 -10.76
N ILE A 46 6.12 2.47 -10.36
CA ILE A 46 6.12 2.04 -8.96
C ILE A 46 7.36 2.54 -8.22
N ASP A 47 8.54 2.51 -8.84
CA ASP A 47 9.79 2.93 -8.21
C ASP A 47 9.80 4.44 -7.91
N GLU A 48 9.38 5.26 -8.86
CA GLU A 48 9.27 6.71 -8.68
C GLU A 48 8.19 7.05 -7.64
N MET A 49 7.01 6.42 -7.72
CA MET A 49 5.93 6.59 -6.75
C MET A 49 6.34 6.22 -5.32
N MET A 50 7.11 5.14 -5.14
CA MET A 50 7.62 4.74 -3.83
C MET A 50 8.66 5.72 -3.29
N LEU A 51 9.60 6.16 -4.14
CA LEU A 51 10.62 7.15 -3.76
C LEU A 51 10.01 8.50 -3.38
N GLU A 52 9.01 8.96 -4.12
CA GLU A 52 8.26 10.17 -3.76
C GLU A 52 7.53 10.01 -2.43
N GLY A 53 6.90 8.85 -2.18
CA GLY A 53 6.23 8.57 -0.91
C GLY A 53 7.17 8.67 0.29
N ILE A 54 8.38 8.12 0.18
CA ILE A 54 9.41 8.19 1.23
C ILE A 54 9.87 9.63 1.44
N LYS A 55 10.13 10.37 0.36
CA LYS A 55 10.58 11.78 0.42
C LYS A 55 9.54 12.70 1.03
N LYS A 56 8.26 12.44 0.76
CA LYS A 56 7.12 13.27 1.21
C LYS A 56 6.73 12.99 2.65
N ASN A 57 6.87 11.74 3.10
CA ASN A 57 6.49 11.31 4.45
C ASN A 57 7.63 10.61 5.24
N PRO A 58 8.83 11.23 5.40
CA PRO A 58 9.91 10.63 6.21
C PRO A 58 9.49 10.28 7.65
N PRO A 59 8.81 11.16 8.42
CA PRO A 59 8.49 10.84 9.82
C PRO A 59 7.46 9.71 9.94
N THR A 60 6.57 9.50 8.96
CA THR A 60 5.61 8.40 8.98
C THR A 60 6.32 7.05 8.89
N GLY A 61 7.33 6.91 8.02
CA GLY A 61 8.14 5.68 7.94
C GLY A 61 8.86 5.38 9.25
N VAL A 62 9.42 6.41 9.89
CA VAL A 62 10.09 6.30 11.19
C VAL A 62 9.10 5.87 12.29
N MET A 63 7.90 6.46 12.34
CA MET A 63 6.85 6.07 13.29
C MET A 63 6.47 4.59 13.16
N LEU A 64 6.40 4.07 11.93
CA LEU A 64 6.06 2.65 11.69
C LEU A 64 7.18 1.71 12.13
N MET A 65 8.45 2.09 11.96
CA MET A 65 9.58 1.31 12.46
C MET A 65 9.59 1.25 13.99
N PHE A 66 9.31 2.36 14.67
CA PHE A 66 9.18 2.39 16.14
C PHE A 66 7.95 1.66 16.67
N ALA A 67 6.85 1.61 15.93
CA ALA A 67 5.67 0.87 16.37
C ALA A 67 5.88 -0.65 16.39
N LEU A 68 6.93 -1.15 15.73
CA LEU A 68 7.28 -2.57 15.63
C LEU A 68 8.50 -2.99 16.45
N LEU A 69 9.38 -2.04 16.79
CA LEU A 69 10.53 -2.23 17.69
C LEU A 69 10.08 -2.17 19.15
#